data_AF-A0A9D9IRW3-F1
#
_entry.id   AF-A0A9D9IRW3-F1
#
_cell.length_a   1.000
_cell.length_b   1.000
_cell.length_c   1.000
_cell.angle_alpha   90.00
_cell.angle_beta   90.00
_cell.angle_gamma   90.00
#
_symmetry.space_group_name_H-M   'P 1'
#
loop_
_entity.id
_entity.type
_entity.pdbx_description
1 polymer ?
#
loop_
_entity_poly.entity_id
_entity_poly.type
_entity_poly.pdbx_seq_one_letter_code
_entity_poly.pdbx_strand_id
1 'polypeptide(L)'
;MDKKTKIARINEVVTDYFENNPSVNEIPAMDLMPEFIKAGIFNKDYERKGLPIRKLLRELDRNNELDKIPSLLPERKTKNTNWYFQRPKS
;
A
#
# COMPACT_ATOMS: atom_id res chain seq x y z
N MET A 1 -8.65 -14.20 -3.69
CA MET A 1 -8.11 -13.31 -4.73
C MET A 1 -6.65 -13.65 -4.96
N ASP A 2 -6.21 -13.81 -6.21
CA ASP A 2 -4.81 -14.04 -6.53
C ASP A 2 -3.96 -12.76 -6.33
N LYS A 3 -2.63 -12.92 -6.30
CA LYS A 3 -1.69 -11.83 -6.01
C LYS A 3 -1.75 -10.70 -7.05
N LYS A 4 -1.90 -11.00 -8.34
CA LYS A 4 -1.91 -9.99 -9.40
C LYS A 4 -3.16 -9.11 -9.28
N THR A 5 -4.32 -9.73 -9.13
CA THR A 5 -5.58 -9.01 -8.90
C THR A 5 -5.51 -8.17 -7.63
N LYS A 6 -4.89 -8.70 -6.57
CA LYS A 6 -4.71 -7.97 -5.32
C LYS A 6 -3.88 -6.68 -5.48
N ILE A 7 -2.80 -6.73 -6.26
CA ILE A 7 -1.95 -5.57 -6.54
C ILE A 7 -2.70 -4.53 -7.36
N ALA A 8 -3.42 -4.95 -8.41
CA ALA A 8 -4.24 -4.05 -9.22
C ALA A 8 -5.26 -3.29 -8.37
N ARG A 9 -5.98 -4.00 -7.50
CA ARG A 9 -6.95 -3.41 -6.56
C ARG A 9 -6.30 -2.44 -5.56
N ILE A 10 -5.06 -2.69 -5.12
CA ILE A 10 -4.33 -1.74 -4.27
C ILE A 10 -4.05 -0.45 -5.05
N ASN A 11 -3.60 -0.55 -6.30
CA ASN A 11 -3.34 0.62 -7.14
C ASN A 11 -4.60 1.46 -7.36
N GLU A 12 -5.75 0.82 -7.60
CA GLU A 12 -7.06 1.49 -7.69
C GLU A 12 -7.36 2.26 -6.40
N VAL A 13 -7.37 1.58 -5.24
CA VAL A 13 -7.70 2.22 -3.96
C VAL A 13 -6.76 3.36 -3.59
N VAL A 14 -5.46 3.21 -3.87
CA VAL A 14 -4.49 4.29 -3.62
C VAL A 14 -4.76 5.48 -4.55
N THR A 15 -5.10 5.24 -5.81
CA THR A 15 -5.46 6.30 -6.78
C THR A 15 -6.71 7.04 -6.31
N ASP A 16 -7.79 6.30 -6.03
CA ASP A 16 -9.05 6.84 -5.54
C ASP A 16 -8.85 7.66 -4.26
N TYR A 17 -7.99 7.18 -3.35
CA TYR A 17 -7.68 7.93 -2.12
C TYR A 17 -7.07 9.29 -2.43
N PHE A 18 -6.07 9.36 -3.31
CA PHE A 18 -5.42 10.63 -3.64
C PHE A 18 -6.30 11.58 -4.45
N GLU A 19 -7.17 11.05 -5.30
CA GLU A 19 -8.17 11.85 -6.03
C GLU A 19 -9.18 12.50 -5.07
N ASN A 20 -9.65 11.75 -4.08
CA ASN A 20 -10.60 12.26 -3.08
C ASN A 20 -9.96 13.13 -1.98
N ASN A 21 -8.63 13.11 -1.86
CA ASN A 21 -7.87 13.84 -0.84
C ASN A 21 -6.79 14.72 -1.49
N PRO A 22 -7.15 15.79 -2.22
CA PRO A 22 -6.21 16.57 -3.04
C PRO A 22 -5.09 17.26 -2.23
N SER A 23 -5.30 17.52 -0.93
CA SER A 23 -4.29 18.10 -0.05
C SER A 23 -3.23 17.12 0.46
N VAL A 24 -3.46 15.81 0.30
CA VAL A 24 -2.55 14.76 0.76
C VAL A 24 -1.59 14.39 -0.36
N ASN A 25 -0.28 14.47 -0.09
CA ASN A 25 0.75 14.10 -1.06
C ASN A 25 1.43 12.77 -0.74
N GLU A 26 1.37 12.36 0.53
CA GLU A 26 1.96 11.14 1.03
C GLU A 26 1.12 10.61 2.20
N ILE A 27 0.99 9.30 2.31
CA ILE A 27 0.29 8.64 3.41
C ILE A 27 1.01 7.35 3.81
N PRO A 28 1.17 7.04 5.12
CA PRO A 28 1.65 5.74 5.55
C PRO A 28 0.76 4.61 5.02
N ALA A 29 1.34 3.56 4.43
CA ALA A 29 0.58 2.45 3.86
C ALA A 29 -0.34 1.75 4.88
N MET A 30 0.03 1.80 6.16
CA MET A 30 -0.77 1.26 7.27
C MET A 30 -2.07 2.03 7.53
N ASP A 31 -2.12 3.31 7.16
CA ASP A 31 -3.29 4.16 7.40
C ASP A 31 -4.38 3.96 6.34
N LEU A 32 -4.03 3.39 5.17
CA LEU A 32 -4.99 2.97 4.14
C LEU A 32 -5.60 1.57 4.37
N MET A 33 -5.23 0.89 5.46
CA MET A 33 -5.84 -0.42 5.78
C MET A 33 -7.37 -0.43 5.80
N PRO A 34 -8.06 0.59 6.37
CA PRO A 34 -9.52 0.63 6.34
C PRO A 34 -10.08 0.61 4.91
N GLU A 35 -9.49 1.39 4.00
CA GLU A 35 -9.90 1.43 2.59
C GLU A 35 -9.64 0.10 1.88
N PHE A 36 -8.49 -0.53 2.14
CA PHE A 36 -8.20 -1.84 1.57
C PHE A 36 -9.13 -2.95 2.09
N ILE A 37 -9.57 -2.87 3.35
CA ILE A 37 -10.54 -3.82 3.92
C ILE A 37 -11.93 -3.58 3.32
N LYS A 38 -12.35 -2.31 3.24
CA LYS A 38 -13.60 -1.90 2.60
C LYS A 38 -13.68 -2.35 1.14
N ALA A 39 -12.55 -2.30 0.42
CA ALA A 39 -12.42 -2.77 -0.95
C ALA A 39 -12.31 -4.30 -1.11
N GLY A 40 -12.30 -5.07 -0.01
CA GLY A 40 -12.21 -6.54 0.00
C GLY A 40 -10.82 -7.10 -0.31
N ILE A 41 -9.77 -6.27 -0.26
CA ILE A 41 -8.38 -6.66 -0.56
C ILE A 41 -7.77 -7.44 0.61
N PHE A 42 -8.11 -7.04 1.83
CA PHE A 42 -7.77 -7.73 3.07
C PHE A 42 -9.03 -7.99 3.89
N ASN A 43 -9.10 -9.15 4.55
CA ASN A 43 -10.28 -9.53 5.33
C ASN A 43 -10.41 -8.68 6.62
N LYS A 44 -9.27 -8.35 7.24
CA LYS A 44 -9.20 -7.57 8.48
C LYS A 44 -7.79 -7.01 8.65
N ASP A 45 -7.67 -6.01 9.53
CA ASP A 45 -6.39 -5.68 10.14
C ASP A 45 -6.14 -6.60 11.34
N TYR A 46 -4.92 -6.54 11.89
CA TYR A 46 -4.51 -7.32 13.07
C TYR A 46 -4.06 -6.37 14.19
N GLU A 47 -3.79 -6.94 15.37
CA GLU A 47 -3.31 -6.20 16.56
C GLU A 47 -2.15 -5.24 16.25
N ARG A 48 -1.31 -5.59 15.27
CA ARG A 48 -0.32 -4.69 14.70
C ARG A 48 -0.91 -4.00 13.47
N LYS A 49 -1.32 -2.74 13.62
CA LYS A 49 -1.87 -1.91 12.54
C LYS A 49 -1.03 -2.01 11.25
N GLY A 50 -1.69 -2.31 10.13
CA GLY A 50 -1.05 -2.43 8.82
C GLY A 50 -0.20 -3.68 8.61
N LEU A 51 -0.30 -4.69 9.47
CA LEU A 51 0.45 -5.94 9.26
C LEU A 51 0.18 -6.61 7.90
N PRO A 52 -1.07 -6.68 7.38
CA PRO A 52 -1.35 -7.36 6.11
C PRO A 52 -0.67 -6.70 4.93
N ILE A 53 -0.79 -5.37 4.80
CA ILE A 53 -0.16 -4.62 3.71
C ILE A 53 1.37 -4.70 3.82
N ARG A 54 1.94 -4.55 5.03
CA ARG A 54 3.39 -4.66 5.24
C ARG A 54 3.94 -6.04 4.87
N LYS A 55 3.18 -7.12 5.09
CA LYS A 55 3.59 -8.47 4.67
C LYS A 55 3.66 -8.58 3.14
N LEU A 56 2.65 -8.08 2.44
CA LEU A 56 2.63 -8.07 0.98
C LEU A 56 3.79 -7.23 0.42
N LEU A 57 4.01 -6.03 0.93
CA LEU A 57 5.07 -5.14 0.46
C LEU A 57 6.46 -5.74 0.68
N ARG A 58 6.71 -6.39 1.82
CA ARG A 58 7.97 -7.14 2.06
C ARG A 58 8.14 -8.34 1.15
N GLU A 59 7.06 -8.97 0.71
CA GLU A 59 7.14 -10.06 -0.26
C GLU A 59 7.51 -9.53 -1.65
N LEU A 60 6.83 -8.48 -2.12
CA LEU A 60 7.16 -7.81 -3.38
C LEU A 60 8.61 -7.31 -3.38
N ASP A 61 9.03 -6.71 -2.27
CA ASP A 61 10.39 -6.21 -2.09
C ASP A 61 11.46 -7.30 -2.24
N ARG A 62 11.27 -8.44 -1.56
CA ARG A 62 12.19 -9.58 -1.66
C ARG A 62 12.28 -10.16 -3.07
N ASN A 63 11.23 -10.00 -3.85
CA ASN A 63 11.15 -10.48 -5.22
C ASN A 63 11.53 -9.41 -6.27
N ASN A 64 11.92 -8.21 -5.84
CA ASN A 64 12.16 -7.06 -6.70
C ASN A 64 10.94 -6.69 -7.59
N GLU A 65 9.73 -6.74 -7.00
CA GLU A 65 8.44 -6.52 -7.66
C GLU A 65 7.72 -5.25 -7.17
N LEU A 66 8.44 -4.31 -6.54
CA LEU A 66 7.84 -3.07 -6.03
C LEU A 66 7.34 -2.14 -7.15
N ASP A 67 7.94 -2.26 -8.34
CA ASP A 67 7.56 -1.56 -9.57
C ASP A 67 6.10 -1.81 -9.98
N LYS A 68 5.49 -2.91 -9.53
CA LYS A 68 4.08 -3.22 -9.75
C LYS A 68 3.12 -2.29 -8.99
N ILE A 69 3.64 -1.48 -8.06
CA ILE A 69 2.89 -0.47 -7.30
C ILE A 69 3.62 0.87 -7.47
N PRO A 70 3.34 1.63 -8.55
CA PRO A 70 4.09 2.84 -8.89
C PRO A 70 4.02 3.96 -7.84
N SER A 71 2.94 4.00 -7.06
CA SER A 71 2.74 4.97 -5.98
C SER A 71 3.50 4.62 -4.69
N LEU A 72 4.14 3.46 -4.61
CA LEU A 72 4.83 3.03 -3.40
C LEU A 72 6.18 3.72 -3.23
N LEU A 73 6.38 4.31 -2.05
CA LEU A 73 7.64 4.90 -1.62
C LEU A 73 8.19 4.13 -0.39
N PRO A 74 9.18 3.24 -0.57
CA PRO A 74 9.84 2.57 0.54
C PRO A 74 10.92 3.46 1.17
N GLU A 75 10.69 3.96 2.39
CA GLU A 75 11.71 4.67 3.17
C GLU A 75 12.55 3.64 3.95
N ARG A 76 13.78 3.40 3.49
CA ARG A 76 14.70 2.41 4.07
C ARG A 76 15.44 2.99 5.26
N LYS A 77 15.38 2.30 6.40
CA LYS A 77 16.17 2.57 7.60
C LYS A 77 17.06 1.37 7.91
N THR A 78 18.03 1.56 8.81
CA THR A 78 19.02 0.54 9.18
C THR A 78 18.40 -0.79 9.64
N LYS A 79 17.22 -0.75 10.28
CA LYS A 79 16.55 -1.94 10.85
C LYS A 79 15.19 -2.26 10.23
N ASN A 80 14.55 -1.30 9.58
CA ASN A 80 13.18 -1.42 9.10
C ASN A 80 12.95 -0.60 7.83
N THR A 81 11.89 -0.93 7.11
CA THR A 81 11.38 -0.10 6.02
C THR A 81 10.04 0.48 6.46
N ASN A 82 9.93 1.79 6.41
CA ASN A 82 8.66 2.48 6.49
C ASN A 82 8.06 2.50 5.07
N TRP A 83 6.76 2.23 5.00
CA TRP A 83 6.05 2.09 3.73
C TRP A 83 5.08 3.24 3.59
N TYR A 84 5.23 4.01 2.52
CA TYR A 84 4.36 5.12 2.18
C TYR A 84 3.78 4.91 0.79
N PHE A 85 2.62 5.48 0.56
CA PHE A 85 2.14 5.78 -0.78
C PHE A 85 2.31 7.27 -1.02
N GLN A 86 2.75 7.62 -2.21
CA GLN A 86 2.84 8.97 -2.70
C GLN A 86 1.81 9.17 -3.82
N ARG A 87 1.29 10.39 -3.93
CA ARG A 87 0.44 10.79 -5.04
C ARG A 87 1.17 10.47 -6.36
N PRO A 88 0.55 9.71 -7.29
CA PRO A 88 1.10 9.52 -8.62
C PRO A 88 1.35 10.88 -9.26
N LYS A 89 2.55 11.09 -9.79
CA LYS A 89 2.83 12.27 -10.61
C LYS A 89 2.07 12.09 -11.92
N SER A 90 1.08 12.95 -12.18
CA SER A 90 0.46 13.07 -13.51
C SER A 90 1.48 13.47 -14.57
#